data_AF-C4FJ06-F1
#
_entry.id   AF-C4FJ06-F1
#
_cell.length_a   1.000
_cell.length_b   1.000
_cell.length_c   1.000
_cell.angle_alpha   90.00
_cell.angle_beta   90.00
_cell.angle_gamma   90.00
#
_symmetry.space_group_name_H-M   'P 1'
#
loop_
_entity.id
_entity.type
_entity.pdbx_description
1 polymer ?
#
loop_
_entity_poly.entity_id
_entity_poly.type
_entity_poly.pdbx_seq_one_letter_code
_entity_poly.pdbx_strand_id
1 'polypeptide(L)'
;MKKSTLLIAVGSVLGAVGAYFAYKRKDEILAKLSEIQENLKEAELTEKAKTAVNDLIERLTSLIKKEETLTKEEKEKALAEIEEKVKKLEEVVKAES
;
A
#
# COMPACT_ATOMS: atom_id res chain seq x y z
N MET A 1 -11.68 -9.99 14.99
CA MET A 1 -10.70 -10.51 14.01
C MET A 1 -10.47 -9.52 12.86
N LYS A 2 -11.52 -9.11 12.13
CA LYS A 2 -11.48 -8.14 11.01
C LYS A 2 -10.53 -6.93 11.21
N LYS A 3 -10.65 -6.24 12.34
CA LYS A 3 -9.83 -5.06 12.70
C LYS A 3 -8.32 -5.34 12.74
N SER A 4 -7.94 -6.50 13.28
CA SER A 4 -6.54 -6.87 13.42
C SER A 4 -5.91 -7.16 12.07
N THR A 5 -6.65 -7.80 11.16
CA THR A 5 -6.21 -8.05 9.79
C THR A 5 -6.06 -6.75 8.99
N LEU A 6 -6.97 -5.77 9.19
CA LEU A 6 -6.86 -4.47 8.54
C LEU A 6 -5.60 -3.72 9.00
N LEU A 7 -5.36 -3.65 10.31
CA LEU A 7 -4.16 -3.03 10.88
C LEU A 7 -2.87 -3.66 10.35
N ILE A 8 -2.84 -4.99 10.24
CA ILE A 8 -1.69 -5.72 9.68
C ILE A 8 -1.49 -5.37 8.20
N ALA A 9 -2.56 -5.34 7.40
CA ALA A 9 -2.48 -5.02 5.98
C ALA A 9 -1.97 -3.58 5.76
N VAL A 10 -2.54 -2.60 6.47
CA VAL A 10 -2.13 -1.19 6.39
C VAL A 10 -0.69 -1.00 6.87
N GLY A 11 -0.33 -1.60 8.01
CA GLY A 11 1.04 -1.55 8.53
C GLY A 11 2.07 -2.16 7.57
N SER A 12 1.69 -3.23 6.87
CA SER A 12 2.57 -3.89 5.89
C SER A 12 2.77 -3.03 4.65
N VAL A 13 1.72 -2.37 4.13
CA VAL A 13 1.85 -1.46 2.99
C VAL A 13 2.65 -0.21 3.38
N LEU A 14 2.43 0.35 4.57
CA LEU A 14 3.25 1.42 5.13
C LEU A 14 4.73 1.04 5.22
N GLY A 15 5.02 -0.15 5.74
CA GLY A 15 6.37 -0.68 5.80
C GLY A 15 7.01 -0.85 4.41
N ALA A 16 6.23 -1.29 3.42
CA ALA A 16 6.67 -1.39 2.02
C ALA A 16 7.00 -0.03 1.40
N VAL A 17 6.18 1.00 1.64
CA VAL A 17 6.48 2.38 1.24
C VAL A 17 7.77 2.87 1.90
N GLY A 18 7.92 2.70 3.22
CA GLY A 18 9.13 3.10 3.93
C GLY A 18 10.39 2.37 3.45
N ALA A 19 10.28 1.07 3.20
CA ALA A 19 11.39 0.26 2.67
C ALA A 19 11.78 0.67 1.24
N TYR A 20 10.80 1.06 0.41
CA TYR A 20 11.06 1.61 -0.92
C TYR A 20 11.95 2.85 -0.84
N PHE A 21 11.63 3.77 0.09
CA PHE A 21 12.43 4.98 0.32
C PHE A 21 13.81 4.69 0.90
N ALA A 22 13.90 3.83 1.91
CA ALA A 22 15.14 3.60 2.64
C ALA A 22 16.13 2.71 1.88
N TYR A 23 15.64 1.67 1.20
CA TYR A 23 16.49 0.57 0.72
C TYR A 23 16.35 0.27 -0.78
N LYS A 24 15.37 0.84 -1.49
CA LYS A 24 15.11 0.61 -2.92
C LYS A 24 15.06 -0.87 -3.34
N ARG A 25 14.65 -1.77 -2.45
CA ARG A 25 14.56 -3.22 -2.72
C ARG A 25 13.29 -3.57 -3.49
N LYS A 26 13.23 -3.15 -4.76
CA LYS A 26 12.02 -3.20 -5.59
C LYS A 26 11.39 -4.60 -5.63
N ASP A 27 12.16 -5.63 -5.89
CA ASP A 27 11.65 -7.00 -6.06
C ASP A 27 11.07 -7.57 -4.75
N GLU A 28 11.76 -7.37 -3.63
CA GLU A 28 11.27 -7.78 -2.31
C GLU A 28 9.97 -7.05 -1.94
N ILE A 29 9.89 -5.76 -2.28
CA ILE A 29 8.71 -4.94 -2.01
C ILE A 29 7.54 -5.40 -2.88
N LEU A 30 7.77 -5.65 -4.17
CA LEU A 30 6.74 -6.16 -5.08
C LEU A 30 6.22 -7.54 -4.64
N ALA A 31 7.11 -8.42 -4.17
CA ALA A 31 6.72 -9.72 -3.64
C ALA A 31 5.83 -9.56 -2.39
N LYS A 32 6.23 -8.73 -1.43
CA LYS A 32 5.43 -8.43 -0.24
C LYS A 32 4.07 -7.82 -0.58
N LEU A 33 4.02 -6.89 -1.52
CA LEU A 33 2.77 -6.26 -1.95
C LEU A 33 1.81 -7.28 -2.57
N SER A 34 2.33 -8.23 -3.35
CA SER A 34 1.54 -9.32 -3.92
C SER A 34 1.00 -10.25 -2.83
N GLU A 35 1.82 -10.60 -1.85
CA GLU A 35 1.42 -11.42 -0.69
C GLU A 35 0.32 -10.73 0.14
N ILE A 36 0.44 -9.43 0.41
CA ILE A 36 -0.59 -8.66 1.12
C ILE A 36 -1.90 -8.68 0.32
N GLN A 37 -1.82 -8.52 -1.00
CA GLN A 37 -2.99 -8.53 -1.89
C GLN A 37 -3.69 -9.89 -1.91
N GLU A 38 -2.95 -10.99 -1.82
CA GLU A 38 -3.50 -12.34 -1.69
C GLU A 38 -4.18 -12.54 -0.33
N ASN A 39 -3.50 -12.19 0.76
CA ASN A 39 -4.04 -12.25 2.12
C ASN A 39 -5.31 -11.39 2.28
N LEU A 40 -5.40 -10.26 1.57
CA LEU A 40 -6.57 -9.37 1.54
C LEU A 40 -7.82 -10.03 0.96
N LYS A 41 -7.68 -10.96 0.00
CA LYS A 41 -8.82 -11.65 -0.60
C LYS A 41 -9.52 -12.51 0.44
N GLU A 42 -8.73 -13.24 1.22
CA GLU A 42 -9.21 -14.15 2.28
C GLU A 42 -9.57 -13.40 3.57
N ALA A 43 -9.03 -12.19 3.76
CA ALA A 43 -9.34 -11.38 4.92
C ALA A 43 -10.84 -11.07 5.04
N GLU A 44 -11.39 -11.25 6.23
CA GLU A 44 -12.73 -10.77 6.55
C GLU A 44 -12.73 -9.26 6.77
N LEU A 45 -12.62 -8.48 5.70
CA LEU A 45 -12.67 -7.01 5.74
C LEU A 45 -13.91 -6.48 5.04
N THR A 46 -14.29 -5.23 5.35
CA THR A 46 -15.33 -4.55 4.57
C THR A 46 -14.85 -4.35 3.14
N GLU A 47 -15.75 -4.40 2.16
CA GLU A 47 -15.40 -4.15 0.74
C GLU A 47 -14.74 -2.79 0.55
N LYS A 48 -15.15 -1.79 1.34
CA LYS A 48 -14.53 -0.47 1.37
C LYS A 48 -13.05 -0.55 1.80
N ALA A 49 -12.76 -1.26 2.89
CA ALA A 49 -11.39 -1.44 3.36
C ALA A 49 -10.54 -2.24 2.35
N LYS A 50 -11.06 -3.36 1.83
CA LYS A 50 -10.35 -4.15 0.80
C LYS A 50 -10.00 -3.31 -0.43
N THR A 51 -10.97 -2.56 -0.94
CA THR A 51 -10.77 -1.69 -2.11
C THR A 51 -9.71 -0.63 -1.84
N ALA A 52 -9.74 -0.01 -0.67
CA ALA A 52 -8.79 1.03 -0.32
C ALA A 52 -7.35 0.50 -0.18
N VAL A 53 -7.16 -0.68 0.43
CA VAL A 53 -5.83 -1.29 0.52
C VAL A 53 -5.34 -1.75 -0.86
N ASN A 54 -6.20 -2.36 -1.68
CA ASN A 54 -5.84 -2.82 -3.02
C ASN A 54 -5.43 -1.67 -3.94
N ASP A 55 -6.19 -0.58 -3.98
CA ASP A 55 -5.84 0.61 -4.78
C ASP A 55 -4.50 1.22 -4.34
N LEU A 56 -4.18 1.20 -3.05
CA LEU A 56 -2.87 1.62 -2.56
C LEU A 56 -1.74 0.68 -3.02
N ILE A 57 -1.94 -0.63 -2.91
CA ILE A 57 -0.98 -1.66 -3.37
C ILE A 57 -0.71 -1.52 -4.87
N GLU A 58 -1.76 -1.36 -5.68
CA GLU A 58 -1.66 -1.22 -7.13
C GLU A 58 -0.86 0.03 -7.52
N ARG A 59 -1.09 1.16 -6.83
CA ARG A 59 -0.36 2.41 -7.07
C ARG A 59 1.11 2.28 -6.73
N LEU A 60 1.43 1.70 -5.57
CA LEU A 60 2.81 1.47 -5.19
C LEU A 60 3.52 0.50 -6.14
N THR A 61 2.83 -0.57 -6.54
CA THR A 61 3.32 -1.52 -7.54
C THR A 61 3.60 -0.85 -8.88
N SER A 62 2.67 -0.01 -9.35
CA SER A 62 2.82 0.76 -10.59
C SER A 62 4.00 1.74 -10.52
N LEU A 63 4.14 2.47 -9.40
CA LEU A 63 5.26 3.38 -9.16
C LEU A 63 6.59 2.62 -9.22
N ILE A 64 6.73 1.51 -8.50
CA ILE A 64 7.97 0.72 -8.45
C ILE A 64 8.32 0.17 -9.84
N LYS A 65 7.33 -0.36 -10.58
CA LYS A 65 7.53 -0.89 -11.92
C LYS A 65 7.88 0.18 -12.96
N LYS A 66 7.32 1.38 -12.83
CA LYS A 66 7.54 2.49 -13.76
C LYS A 66 8.65 3.44 -13.33
N GLU A 67 9.28 3.22 -12.17
CA GLU A 67 10.25 4.15 -11.59
C GLU A 67 11.36 4.55 -12.58
N GLU A 68 11.83 3.64 -13.43
CA GLU A 68 12.90 3.90 -14.39
C GLU A 68 12.46 4.79 -15.56
N THR A 69 11.14 4.87 -15.80
CA THR A 69 10.53 5.67 -16.87
C THR A 69 10.01 7.02 -16.38
N LEU A 70 9.86 7.21 -15.07
CA LEU A 70 9.33 8.43 -14.47
C LEU A 70 10.45 9.44 -14.20
N THR A 71 10.17 10.70 -14.47
CA THR A 71 10.97 11.84 -14.02
C THR A 71 10.92 11.98 -12.50
N LYS A 72 11.86 12.75 -11.93
CA LYS A 72 11.89 12.99 -10.48
C LYS A 72 10.57 13.61 -9.98
N GLU A 73 10.03 14.58 -10.72
CA GLU A 73 8.78 15.26 -10.39
C GLU A 73 7.58 14.29 -10.44
N GLU A 74 7.51 13.42 -11.46
CA GLU A 74 6.44 12.42 -11.54
C GLU A 74 6.53 11.38 -10.41
N LYS A 75 7.73 11.00 -9.98
CA LYS A 75 7.92 10.13 -8.82
C LYS A 75 7.42 10.80 -7.54
N GLU A 76 7.81 12.05 -7.31
CA GLU A 76 7.39 12.82 -6.14
C GLU A 76 5.87 12.99 -6.10
N LYS A 77 5.25 13.28 -7.26
CA LYS A 77 3.79 13.35 -7.37
C LYS A 77 3.11 12.02 -7.07
N ALA A 78 3.59 10.93 -7.69
CA ALA A 78 3.04 9.60 -7.44
C ALA A 78 3.18 9.17 -5.98
N LEU A 79 4.31 9.54 -5.34
CA LEU A 79 4.55 9.33 -3.91
C LEU A 79 3.59 10.14 -3.06
N ALA A 80 3.39 11.43 -3.34
CA ALA A 80 2.44 12.26 -2.60
C ALA A 80 1.01 11.68 -2.68
N GLU A 81 0.61 11.16 -3.85
CA GLU A 81 -0.69 10.49 -4.00
C GLU A 81 -0.79 9.19 -3.19
N ILE A 82 0.30 8.41 -3.11
CA ILE A 82 0.38 7.20 -2.27
C ILE A 82 0.28 7.57 -0.79
N GLU A 83 0.99 8.61 -0.34
CA GLU A 83 0.94 9.10 1.04
C GLU A 83 -0.45 9.61 1.42
N GLU A 84 -1.14 10.32 0.52
CA GLU A 84 -2.51 10.76 0.76
C GLU A 84 -3.46 9.56 0.91
N LYS A 85 -3.28 8.52 0.10
CA LYS A 85 -4.08 7.29 0.18
C LYS A 85 -3.80 6.49 1.42
N VAL A 86 -2.54 6.41 1.83
CA VAL A 86 -2.15 5.88 3.15
C VAL A 86 -2.91 6.60 4.26
N LYS A 87 -2.90 7.93 4.28
CA LYS A 87 -3.60 8.71 5.32
C LYS A 87 -5.10 8.42 5.34
N LYS A 88 -5.75 8.40 4.17
CA LYS A 88 -7.17 8.02 4.05
C LYS A 88 -7.43 6.60 4.54
N LEU A 89 -6.52 5.67 4.26
CA LEU A 89 -6.61 4.30 4.71
C LEU A 89 -6.50 4.20 6.23
N GLU A 90 -5.56 4.93 6.84
CA GLU A 90 -5.44 5.05 8.30
C GLU A 90 -6.72 5.64 8.93
N GLU A 91 -7.35 6.62 8.31
CA GLU A 91 -8.63 7.15 8.75
C GLU A 91 -9.74 6.12 8.67
N VAL A 92 -9.81 5.33 7.60
CA VAL A 92 -10.75 4.20 7.48
C VAL A 92 -10.50 3.18 8.58
N VAL A 93 -9.25 2.82 8.85
CA VAL A 93 -8.89 1.90 9.95
C VAL A 93 -9.33 2.47 11.29
N LYS A 94 -9.03 3.74 11.56
CA LYS A 94 -9.41 4.42 12.81
C LYS A 94 -10.92 4.54 12.97
N ALA A 95 -11.65 4.80 11.89
CA ALA A 95 -13.12 4.87 11.91
C ALA A 95 -13.77 3.49 12.10
N GLU A 96 -13.10 2.42 11.66
CA GLU A 96 -13.51 1.04 11.93
C GLU A 96 -12.99 0.50 13.30
N SER A 97 -12.19 1.28 14.04
CA SER A 97 -11.57 0.91 15.33
C SER A 97 -12.49 1.06 16.52
#